data_AF-A0A8T5LTM7-F1
#
_entry.id   AF-A0A8T5LTM7-F1
#
_cell.length_a   1.000
_cell.length_b   1.000
_cell.length_c   1.000
_cell.angle_alpha   90.00
_cell.angle_beta   90.00
_cell.angle_gamma   90.00
#
_symmetry.space_group_name_H-M   'P 1'
#
loop_
_entity.id
_entity.type
_entity.pdbx_description
1 polymer ?
#
loop_
_entity_poly.entity_id
_entity_poly.type
_entity_poly.pdbx_seq_one_letter_code
_entity_poly.pdbx_strand_id
1 'polypeptide(L)'
;MHRFIPALLMWKGFKVGEVKVNHRPRKHGRTKYSINRIVKGSLDLLVVLFWQKYSTRPIHLFGGFGIVSSFIGFIIMGYLAVIRVFLGTPIGNRPLLLLGALMVMVGIQLILFGIIADILIKGYYKGSKAYSVEKIL
;
A
#
# COMPACT_ATOMS: atom_id res chain seq x y z
N MET A 1 -10.60 -2.43 12.91
CA MET A 1 -9.38 -2.67 13.74
C MET A 1 -9.50 -3.75 14.84
N HIS A 2 -10.56 -3.85 15.66
CA HIS A 2 -10.66 -4.90 16.71
C HIS A 2 -10.55 -6.35 16.20
N ARG A 3 -10.82 -6.58 14.91
CA ARG A 3 -10.71 -7.90 14.26
C ARG A 3 -9.28 -8.40 14.08
N PHE A 4 -8.29 -7.52 14.16
CA PHE A 4 -6.88 -7.84 13.91
C PHE A 4 -6.04 -7.84 15.19
N ILE A 5 -6.67 -7.77 16.37
CA ILE A 5 -5.98 -7.84 17.67
C ILE A 5 -5.10 -9.10 17.77
N PRO A 6 -5.55 -10.32 17.40
CA PRO A 6 -4.70 -11.50 17.47
C PRO A 6 -3.43 -11.38 16.61
N ALA A 7 -3.55 -10.83 15.40
CA ALA A 7 -2.41 -10.62 14.51
C ALA A 7 -1.43 -9.57 15.07
N LEU A 8 -1.94 -8.49 15.66
CA LEU A 8 -1.12 -7.46 16.31
C LEU A 8 -0.39 -7.99 17.56
N LEU A 9 -1.07 -8.84 18.36
CA LEU A 9 -0.47 -9.48 19.53
C LEU A 9 0.65 -10.45 19.12
N MET A 10 0.41 -11.26 18.09
CA MET A 10 1.43 -12.13 17.53
C MET A 10 2.63 -11.32 17.00
N TRP A 11 2.40 -10.18 16.35
CA TRP A 11 3.47 -9.29 15.89
C TRP A 11 4.29 -8.70 17.05
N LYS A 12 3.67 -8.41 18.20
CA LYS A 12 4.37 -7.98 19.41
C LYS A 12 5.10 -9.11 20.15
N GLY A 13 5.07 -10.34 19.65
CA GLY A 13 5.76 -11.49 20.25
C GLY A 13 4.93 -12.29 21.25
N PHE A 14 3.63 -11.99 21.42
CA PHE A 14 2.77 -12.77 22.29
C PHE A 14 2.40 -14.11 21.66
N LYS A 15 2.28 -15.15 22.49
CA LYS A 15 1.74 -16.46 22.07
C LYS A 15 0.22 -16.36 21.95
N VAL A 16 -0.29 -16.54 20.74
CA VAL A 16 -1.73 -16.58 20.44
C VAL A 16 -2.11 -18.03 20.17
N GLY A 17 -3.13 -18.52 20.88
CA GLY A 17 -3.68 -19.86 20.70
C GLY A 17 -5.13 -19.81 20.23
N GLU A 18 -5.60 -20.91 19.66
CA GLU A 18 -6.98 -21.08 19.23
C GLU A 18 -7.68 -22.12 20.11
N VAL A 19 -8.94 -21.86 20.47
CA VAL A 19 -9.78 -22.80 21.23
C VAL A 19 -10.95 -23.21 20.36
N LYS A 20 -11.13 -24.52 20.16
CA LYS A 20 -12.24 -25.04 19.37
C LYS A 20 -13.55 -24.79 20.10
N VAL A 21 -14.42 -24.00 19.49
CA VAL A 21 -15.77 -23.70 20.00
C VAL A 21 -16.82 -24.39 19.14
N ASN A 22 -17.90 -24.86 19.77
CA ASN A 22 -18.99 -25.54 19.08
C ASN A 22 -19.88 -24.52 18.34
N HIS A 23 -19.69 -24.40 17.03
CA HIS A 23 -20.48 -23.53 16.16
C HIS A 23 -21.74 -24.28 15.68
N ARG A 24 -22.91 -23.81 16.12
CA ARG A 24 -24.20 -24.39 15.69
C ARG A 24 -24.72 -23.68 14.43
N PRO A 25 -25.38 -24.40 13.50
CA PRO A 25 -25.94 -23.79 12.31
C PRO A 25 -27.01 -22.75 12.68
N ARG A 26 -27.01 -21.62 11.96
CA ARG A 26 -27.96 -20.54 12.18
C ARG A 26 -29.35 -20.95 11.69
N LYS A 27 -30.32 -21.06 12.59
CA LYS A 27 -31.70 -21.44 12.27
C LYS A 27 -32.58 -20.28 11.77
N HIS A 28 -32.32 -19.04 12.21
CA HIS A 28 -33.18 -17.89 11.91
C HIS A 28 -32.42 -16.56 11.70
N GLY A 29 -33.03 -15.66 10.93
CA GLY A 29 -32.59 -14.27 10.70
C GLY A 29 -31.56 -14.07 9.59
N ARG A 30 -31.38 -12.82 9.15
CA ARG A 30 -30.43 -12.45 8.08
C ARG A 30 -29.00 -12.25 8.61
N THR A 31 -28.01 -12.52 7.75
CA THR A 31 -26.60 -12.29 8.07
C THR A 31 -26.34 -10.80 8.30
N LYS A 32 -25.54 -10.49 9.33
CA LYS A 32 -25.03 -9.12 9.58
C LYS A 32 -23.77 -8.83 8.74
N TYR A 33 -23.32 -9.78 7.92
CA TYR A 33 -22.23 -9.61 6.98
C TYR A 33 -22.78 -9.05 5.66
N SER A 34 -22.80 -7.72 5.58
CA SER A 34 -23.03 -7.00 4.33
C SER A 34 -21.74 -6.93 3.52
N ILE A 35 -21.86 -6.78 2.20
CA ILE A 35 -20.75 -6.50 1.27
C ILE A 35 -19.90 -5.32 1.76
N ASN A 36 -20.53 -4.28 2.31
CA ASN A 36 -19.82 -3.12 2.85
C ASN A 36 -18.88 -3.50 4.02
N ARG A 37 -19.25 -4.52 4.81
CA ARG A 37 -18.42 -5.04 5.91
C ARG A 37 -17.24 -5.87 5.40
N ILE A 38 -17.38 -6.51 4.24
CA ILE A 38 -16.31 -7.25 3.57
C ILE A 38 -15.29 -6.26 3.02
N VAL A 39 -15.73 -5.29 2.22
CA VAL A 39 -14.85 -4.25 1.64
C VAL A 39 -14.06 -3.50 2.72
N LYS A 40 -14.74 -3.03 3.79
CA LYS A 40 -14.08 -2.38 4.92
C LYS A 40 -13.08 -3.31 5.63
N GLY A 41 -13.41 -4.60 5.76
CA GLY A 41 -12.51 -5.59 6.34
C GLY A 41 -11.25 -5.81 5.51
N SER A 42 -11.40 -5.86 4.18
CA SER A 42 -10.29 -6.00 3.24
C SER A 42 -9.37 -4.77 3.24
N LEU A 43 -9.94 -3.57 3.28
CA LEU A 43 -9.18 -2.32 3.39
C LEU A 43 -8.43 -2.25 4.73
N ASP A 44 -9.07 -2.60 5.85
CA ASP A 44 -8.38 -2.68 7.15
C ASP A 44 -7.20 -3.68 7.09
N LEU A 45 -7.36 -4.82 6.41
CA LEU A 45 -6.29 -5.81 6.26
C LEU A 45 -5.11 -5.26 5.44
N LEU A 46 -5.39 -4.56 4.34
CA LEU A 46 -4.34 -3.88 3.55
C LEU A 46 -3.54 -2.91 4.41
N VAL A 47 -4.21 -2.15 5.29
CA VAL A 47 -3.55 -1.23 6.23
C VAL A 47 -2.69 -2.02 7.23
N VAL A 48 -3.19 -3.11 7.80
CA VAL A 48 -2.39 -3.94 8.74
C VAL A 48 -1.15 -4.52 8.05
N LEU A 49 -1.29 -5.06 6.84
CA LEU A 49 -0.18 -5.59 6.05
C LEU A 49 0.83 -4.49 5.69
N PHE A 50 0.34 -3.30 5.33
CA PHE A 50 1.18 -2.14 5.09
C PHE A 50 2.01 -1.78 6.32
N TRP A 51 1.37 -1.66 7.48
CA TRP A 51 2.06 -1.37 8.74
C TRP A 51 3.05 -2.48 9.12
N GLN A 52 2.70 -3.73 8.93
CA GLN A 52 3.59 -4.85 9.26
C GLN A 52 4.87 -4.84 8.39
N LYS A 53 4.73 -4.60 7.09
CA LYS A 53 5.83 -4.79 6.12
C LYS A 53 6.58 -3.50 5.76
N TYR A 54 5.90 -2.36 5.75
CA TYR A 54 6.43 -1.10 5.20
C TYR A 54 6.50 0.04 6.22
N SER A 55 6.04 -0.15 7.46
CA SER A 55 6.10 0.89 8.51
C SER A 55 7.51 1.40 8.81
N THR A 56 8.54 0.58 8.58
CA THR A 56 9.95 0.98 8.79
C THR A 56 10.64 1.46 7.51
N ARG A 57 10.04 1.24 6.33
CA ARG A 57 10.63 1.50 5.02
C ARG A 57 9.57 1.84 3.95
N PRO A 58 8.79 2.92 4.12
CA PRO A 58 7.68 3.28 3.24
C PRO A 58 8.14 3.58 1.80
N ILE A 59 9.40 4.00 1.62
CA ILE A 59 9.98 4.30 0.32
C ILE A 59 9.97 3.10 -0.63
N HIS A 60 10.09 1.87 -0.14
CA HIS A 60 10.09 0.69 -1.01
C HIS A 60 8.72 0.44 -1.66
N LEU A 61 7.62 0.82 -1.00
CA LEU A 61 6.29 0.69 -1.57
C LEU A 61 6.06 1.79 -2.60
N PHE A 62 6.07 3.05 -2.16
CA PHE A 62 5.70 4.18 -3.00
C PHE A 62 6.75 4.48 -4.07
N GLY A 63 8.04 4.38 -3.72
CA GLY A 63 9.13 4.53 -4.67
C GLY A 63 9.14 3.40 -5.71
N GLY A 64 8.86 2.16 -5.29
CA GLY A 64 8.73 1.03 -6.23
C GLY A 64 7.63 1.25 -7.26
N PHE A 65 6.40 1.57 -6.81
CA PHE A 65 5.30 1.88 -7.72
C PHE A 65 5.55 3.13 -8.57
N GLY A 66 6.17 4.15 -7.98
CA GLY A 66 6.50 5.39 -8.69
C GLY A 66 7.51 5.18 -9.82
N ILE A 67 8.56 4.38 -9.60
CA ILE A 67 9.53 4.01 -10.63
C ILE A 67 8.84 3.24 -11.77
N VAL A 68 8.01 2.24 -11.45
CA VAL A 68 7.28 1.46 -12.46
C VAL A 68 6.35 2.35 -13.27
N SER A 69 5.56 3.21 -12.63
CA SER A 69 4.64 4.14 -13.30
C SER A 69 5.40 5.12 -14.19
N SER A 70 6.47 5.74 -13.68
CA SER A 70 7.30 6.66 -14.47
C SER A 70 7.94 5.94 -15.66
N PHE A 71 8.45 4.73 -15.47
CA PHE A 71 9.08 3.95 -16.53
C PHE A 71 8.09 3.63 -17.67
N ILE A 72 6.87 3.21 -17.33
CA ILE A 72 5.79 2.99 -18.31
C ILE A 72 5.45 4.30 -19.03
N GLY A 73 5.31 5.40 -18.30
CA GLY A 73 5.07 6.73 -18.87
C GLY A 73 6.18 7.17 -19.82
N PHE A 74 7.44 6.93 -19.48
CA PHE A 74 8.61 7.20 -20.33
C PHE A 74 8.61 6.37 -21.60
N ILE A 75 8.22 5.09 -21.55
CA ILE A 75 8.10 4.24 -22.74
C ILE A 75 7.03 4.79 -23.69
N ILE A 76 5.87 5.17 -23.16
CA ILE A 76 4.76 5.74 -23.95
C ILE A 76 5.21 7.05 -24.60
N MET A 77 5.85 7.92 -23.83
CA MET A 77 6.36 9.21 -24.33
C MET A 77 7.47 9.03 -25.36
N GLY A 78 8.38 8.08 -25.14
CA GLY A 78 9.46 7.74 -26.08
C GLY A 78 8.91 7.22 -27.41
N TYR A 79 7.92 6.31 -27.36
CA TYR A 79 7.23 5.83 -28.56
C TYR A 79 6.59 6.98 -29.36
N LEU A 80 5.89 7.89 -28.68
CA LEU A 80 5.29 9.06 -29.32
C LEU A 80 6.35 10.03 -29.87
N ALA A 81 7.47 10.22 -29.17
CA ALA A 81 8.57 11.06 -29.62
C ALA A 81 9.18 10.54 -30.93
N VAL A 82 9.38 9.22 -31.06
CA VAL A 82 9.85 8.58 -32.30
C VAL A 82 8.87 8.86 -33.44
N ILE A 83 7.57 8.64 -33.24
CA ILE A 83 6.55 8.93 -34.26
C ILE A 83 6.55 10.41 -34.65
N ARG A 84 6.75 11.33 -33.69
CA ARG A 84 6.80 12.77 -33.98
C ARG A 84 7.95 13.12 -34.91
N VAL A 85 9.13 12.61 -34.58
CA VAL A 85 10.39 12.96 -35.24
C VAL A 85 10.48 12.31 -36.62
N PHE A 86 10.07 11.05 -36.76
CA PHE A 86 10.21 10.31 -38.02
C PHE A 86 9.00 10.43 -38.96
N LEU A 87 7.77 10.50 -38.44
CA LEU A 87 6.56 10.56 -39.27
C LEU A 87 5.96 11.97 -39.39
N GLY A 88 6.45 12.96 -38.63
CA GLY A 88 5.94 14.34 -38.68
C GLY A 88 4.48 14.53 -38.24
N THR A 89 3.78 13.47 -37.86
CA THR A 89 2.34 13.50 -37.55
C THR A 89 2.04 14.35 -36.30
N PRO A 90 0.93 15.12 -36.28
CA PRO A 90 0.47 15.84 -35.10
C PRO A 90 -0.01 14.87 -34.01
N ILE A 91 0.58 14.99 -32.81
CA ILE A 91 0.34 14.07 -31.67
C ILE A 91 -0.62 14.67 -30.64
N GLY A 92 -0.86 15.98 -30.69
CA GLY A 92 -1.66 16.69 -29.68
C GLY A 92 -3.08 16.13 -29.45
N ASN A 93 -3.66 15.47 -30.46
CA ASN A 93 -5.00 14.89 -30.38
C ASN A 93 -5.04 13.43 -29.90
N ARG A 94 -3.89 12.81 -29.57
CA ARG A 94 -3.84 11.41 -29.14
C ARG A 94 -3.97 11.31 -27.62
N PRO A 95 -4.97 10.58 -27.09
CA PRO A 95 -5.12 10.35 -25.65
C PRO A 95 -3.89 9.73 -24.99
N LEU A 96 -3.08 8.98 -25.76
CA LEU A 96 -1.82 8.39 -25.27
C LEU A 96 -0.81 9.44 -24.80
N LEU A 97 -0.78 10.64 -25.39
CA LEU A 97 0.15 11.69 -24.97
C LEU A 97 -0.19 12.15 -23.54
N LEU A 98 -1.48 12.40 -23.30
CA LEU A 98 -1.99 12.77 -21.98
C LEU A 98 -1.73 11.65 -20.97
N LEU A 99 -2.02 10.39 -21.35
CA LEU A 99 -1.78 9.23 -20.49
C LEU A 99 -0.29 9.09 -20.11
N GLY A 100 0.62 9.23 -21.08
CA GLY A 100 2.06 9.17 -20.85
C GLY A 100 2.55 10.26 -19.90
N ALA A 101 2.13 11.51 -20.15
CA ALA A 101 2.45 12.64 -19.29
C ALA A 101 1.91 12.48 -17.86
N LEU A 102 0.66 12.01 -17.72
CA LEU A 102 0.04 11.75 -16.42
C LEU A 102 0.75 10.61 -15.67
N MET A 103 1.11 9.51 -16.35
CA MET A 103 1.86 8.40 -15.76
C MET A 103 3.22 8.84 -15.19
N VAL A 104 3.93 9.72 -15.91
CA VAL A 104 5.20 10.31 -15.43
C VAL A 104 4.95 11.23 -14.24
N MET A 105 3.96 12.13 -14.30
CA MET A 105 3.61 13.01 -13.18
C MET A 105 3.24 12.23 -11.91
N VAL A 106 2.35 11.24 -12.04
CA VAL A 106 1.93 10.38 -10.92
C VAL A 106 3.12 9.57 -10.38
N GLY A 107 3.98 9.05 -11.27
CA GLY A 107 5.16 8.29 -10.84
C GLY A 107 6.13 9.14 -10.01
N ILE A 108 6.40 10.37 -10.42
CA ILE A 108 7.21 11.33 -9.66
C ILE A 108 6.54 11.67 -8.32
N GLN A 109 5.24 11.94 -8.30
CA GLN A 109 4.49 12.22 -7.07
C GLN A 109 4.56 11.06 -6.07
N LEU A 110 4.44 9.81 -6.53
CA LEU A 110 4.57 8.63 -5.68
C LEU A 110 5.97 8.51 -5.06
N ILE A 111 7.03 8.79 -5.82
CA ILE A 111 8.40 8.82 -5.29
C ILE A 111 8.53 9.89 -4.20
N LEU A 112 8.02 11.10 -4.45
CA LEU A 112 8.03 12.19 -3.47
C LEU A 112 7.28 11.81 -2.18
N PHE A 113 6.08 11.23 -2.29
CA PHE A 113 5.35 10.73 -1.12
C PHE A 113 6.12 9.66 -0.36
N GLY A 114 6.82 8.77 -1.06
CA GLY A 114 7.68 7.77 -0.43
C GLY A 114 8.81 8.38 0.41
N ILE A 115 9.47 9.41 -0.11
CA ILE A 115 10.53 10.14 0.60
C ILE A 115 9.97 10.88 1.81
N ILE A 116 8.86 11.61 1.64
CA ILE A 116 8.20 12.34 2.73
C ILE A 116 7.80 11.37 3.84
N ALA A 117 7.17 10.25 3.50
CA ALA A 117 6.77 9.23 4.47
C ALA A 117 7.97 8.67 5.24
N ASP A 118 9.11 8.44 4.57
CA ASP A 118 10.33 7.93 5.20
C ASP A 118 10.91 8.92 6.22
N ILE A 119 10.92 10.22 5.87
CA ILE A 119 11.33 11.30 6.78
C ILE A 119 10.40 11.39 7.99
N LEU A 120 9.08 11.34 7.77
CA LEU A 120 8.08 11.40 8.84
C LEU A 120 8.21 10.23 9.82
N ILE A 121 8.40 9.01 9.31
CA ILE A 121 8.59 7.81 10.13
C ILE A 121 9.88 7.90 10.94
N LYS A 122 10.99 8.33 10.33
CA LYS A 122 12.25 8.54 11.05
C LYS A 122 12.12 9.60 12.15
N GLY A 123 11.37 10.66 11.90
CA GLY A 123 11.02 11.65 12.92
C GLY A 123 10.18 11.08 14.05
N TYR A 124 9.16 10.29 13.73
CA TYR A 124 8.25 9.65 14.68
C TYR A 124 8.97 8.66 15.62
N TYR A 125 9.86 7.82 15.08
CA TYR A 125 10.56 6.80 15.87
C TYR A 125 11.81 7.31 16.62
N LYS A 126 12.24 8.56 16.41
CA LYS A 126 13.46 9.13 17.02
C LYS A 126 13.48 9.11 18.56
N GLY A 127 12.32 9.03 19.21
CA GLY A 127 12.19 9.00 20.68
C GLY A 127 11.74 7.67 21.29
N SER A 128 11.42 6.65 20.47
CA SER A 128 10.86 5.39 20.97
C SER A 128 11.94 4.31 21.08
N LYS A 129 12.11 3.74 22.28
CA LYS A 129 12.96 2.56 22.47
C LYS A 129 12.36 1.37 21.71
N ALA A 130 13.13 0.80 20.78
CA ALA A 130 12.69 -0.26 19.87
C ALA A 130 12.62 -1.67 20.49
N TYR A 131 12.83 -1.79 21.80
CA TYR A 131 12.86 -3.07 22.50
C TYR A 131 11.81 -3.14 23.60
N SER A 132 11.26 -4.33 23.82
CA SER A 132 10.42 -4.67 24.95
C SER A 132 11.16 -5.70 25.80
N VAL A 133 11.33 -5.42 27.08
CA VAL A 133 12.00 -6.34 28.01
C VAL A 133 10.93 -7.18 28.69
N GLU A 134 10.93 -8.48 28.43
CA GLU A 134 9.96 -9.42 29.04
C GLU A 134 10.32 -9.73 30.50
N LYS A 135 11.61 -9.89 30.80
CA LYS A 135 12.11 -10.10 32.17
C LYS A 135 13.54 -9.58 32.30
N ILE A 136 13.85 -8.96 33.43
CA ILE A 136 15.23 -8.66 33.85
C ILE A 136 15.63 -9.78 34.82
N LEU A 137 16.76 -10.44 34.53
CA LEU A 137 17.33 -11.52 35.36
C LEU A 137 17.97 -10.94 36.62
#